data_AF-A0A4Q3JVT0-F1
#
_entry.id   AF-A0A4Q3JVT0-F1
#
_cell.length_a   1.000
_cell.length_b   1.000
_cell.length_c   1.000
_cell.angle_alpha   90.00
_cell.angle_beta   90.00
_cell.angle_gamma   90.00
#
_symmetry.space_group_name_H-M   'P 1'
#
loop_
_entity.id
_entity.type
_entity.pdbx_description
1 polymer ?
#
loop_
_entity_poly.entity_id
_entity_poly.type
_entity_poly.pdbx_seq_one_letter_code
_entity_poly.pdbx_strand_id
1 'polypeptide(L)'
;SAAGAKLRSLSVQSQGDTGYWVLAPRAGSVVQLDAVAGKQVGPDREHPVATIADLDEVLVVADLPQKDAAVLDPGGGVVVRLPGSQVEVAGTIDVISDVLDADRQTVPVRVRVANEVHKLRPHSYVEATFSSLPDERVVQVPSEAVVSDGSTSVVFVETEPGVLRRRPVQLGRQSAERAEVMSGLNAGERVVVRGALLLLNALDVKG
;
A
#
# COMPACT_ATOMS: atom_id res chain seq x y z
N SER A 1 22.33 -27.25 -37.54
CA SER A 1 23.13 -26.06 -37.14
C SER A 1 22.48 -25.41 -35.93
N ALA A 2 23.27 -24.99 -34.93
CA ALA A 2 22.80 -24.25 -33.74
C ALA A 2 22.01 -22.97 -34.10
N ALA A 3 22.29 -22.37 -35.27
CA ALA A 3 21.51 -21.24 -35.80
C ALA A 3 20.04 -21.61 -36.10
N GLY A 4 19.77 -22.82 -36.60
CA GLY A 4 18.42 -23.28 -36.91
C GLY A 4 17.58 -23.68 -35.69
N ALA A 5 18.21 -23.90 -34.53
CA ALA A 5 17.52 -24.10 -33.26
C ALA A 5 17.14 -22.73 -32.64
N LYS A 6 18.02 -21.74 -32.75
CA LYS A 6 17.79 -20.37 -32.25
C LYS A 6 16.73 -19.61 -33.05
N LEU A 7 16.63 -19.85 -34.36
CA LEU A 7 15.55 -19.30 -35.19
C LEU A 7 14.17 -19.90 -34.85
N ARG A 8 14.11 -21.18 -34.46
CA ARG A 8 12.87 -21.83 -34.02
C ARG A 8 12.39 -21.34 -32.65
N SER A 9 13.30 -20.97 -31.74
CA SER A 9 12.91 -20.34 -30.47
C SER A 9 12.41 -18.89 -30.61
N LEU A 10 12.65 -18.26 -31.76
CA LEU A 10 12.26 -16.87 -32.05
C LEU A 10 11.05 -16.78 -33.00
N SER A 11 10.41 -17.90 -33.32
CA SER A 11 9.21 -17.96 -34.17
C SER A 11 9.33 -17.21 -35.51
N VAL A 12 10.53 -17.16 -36.10
CA VAL A 12 10.77 -16.42 -37.33
C VAL A 12 10.36 -17.26 -38.55
N GLN A 13 9.38 -16.77 -39.33
CA GLN A 13 9.00 -17.37 -40.61
C GLN A 13 9.56 -16.53 -41.77
N SER A 14 10.23 -17.20 -42.72
CA SER A 14 10.75 -16.58 -43.95
C SER A 14 9.69 -16.59 -45.04
N GLN A 15 9.55 -15.47 -45.75
CA GLN A 15 8.79 -15.39 -47.00
C GLN A 15 9.60 -14.62 -48.03
N GLY A 16 10.13 -15.32 -49.03
CA GLY A 16 10.98 -14.74 -50.08
C GLY A 16 12.42 -14.45 -49.64
N ASP A 17 13.21 -13.84 -50.54
CA ASP A 17 14.68 -13.77 -50.45
C ASP A 17 15.22 -12.76 -49.40
N THR A 18 14.38 -11.87 -48.85
CA THR A 18 14.84 -10.81 -47.90
C THR A 18 13.87 -10.44 -46.76
N GLY A 19 12.70 -11.09 -46.65
CA GLY A 19 11.68 -10.77 -45.65
C GLY A 19 11.58 -11.79 -44.50
N TYR A 20 11.51 -11.30 -43.26
CA TYR A 20 11.34 -12.13 -42.06
C TYR A 20 10.18 -11.62 -41.20
N TRP A 21 9.30 -12.52 -40.75
CA TRP A 21 8.25 -12.23 -39.78
C TRP A 21 8.73 -12.55 -38.38
N VAL A 22 8.65 -11.60 -37.46
CA VAL A 22 8.87 -11.82 -36.03
C VAL A 22 7.50 -11.91 -35.36
N LEU A 23 7.11 -13.13 -34.98
CA LEU A 23 5.84 -13.40 -34.32
C LEU A 23 6.00 -13.39 -32.80
N ALA A 24 4.90 -13.09 -32.09
CA ALA A 24 4.87 -13.21 -30.64
C ALA A 24 5.16 -14.67 -30.21
N PRO A 25 6.15 -14.92 -29.32
CA PRO A 25 6.47 -16.27 -28.87
C PRO A 25 5.44 -16.86 -27.91
N ARG A 26 4.55 -16.03 -27.35
CA ARG A 26 3.49 -16.40 -26.41
C ARG A 26 2.32 -15.42 -26.48
N ALA A 27 1.15 -15.86 -26.02
CA ALA A 27 0.02 -14.97 -25.76
C ALA A 27 0.36 -13.98 -24.64
N GLY A 28 -0.21 -12.78 -24.71
CA GLY A 28 -0.02 -11.72 -23.74
C GLY A 28 -0.34 -10.34 -24.32
N SER A 29 -0.18 -9.31 -23.49
CA SER A 29 -0.35 -7.92 -23.89
C SER A 29 1.00 -7.29 -24.24
N VAL A 30 1.04 -6.51 -25.33
CA VAL A 30 2.22 -5.72 -25.69
C VAL A 30 2.30 -4.52 -24.74
N VAL A 31 3.26 -4.54 -23.82
CA VAL A 31 3.47 -3.47 -22.83
C VAL A 31 4.47 -2.41 -23.32
N GLN A 32 5.29 -2.76 -24.31
CA GLN A 32 6.22 -1.84 -24.96
C GLN A 32 6.46 -2.27 -26.41
N LEU A 33 6.50 -1.32 -27.34
CA LEU A 33 6.84 -1.55 -28.75
C LEU A 33 7.93 -0.54 -29.17
N ASP A 34 9.15 -1.01 -29.40
CA ASP A 34 10.29 -0.20 -29.87
C ASP A 34 10.62 -0.47 -31.36
N ALA A 35 9.65 -1.03 -32.09
CA ALA A 35 9.67 -1.11 -33.54
C ALA A 35 8.75 -0.04 -34.13
N VAL A 36 9.33 0.83 -34.96
CA VAL A 36 8.61 1.85 -35.72
C VAL A 36 9.07 1.75 -37.17
N ALA A 37 8.17 2.02 -38.12
CA ALA A 37 8.51 1.97 -39.54
C ALA A 37 9.70 2.90 -39.84
N GLY A 38 10.67 2.41 -40.62
CA GLY A 38 11.90 3.14 -40.95
C GLY A 38 13.02 3.04 -39.90
N LYS A 39 12.77 2.43 -38.73
CA LYS A 39 13.80 2.20 -37.70
C LYS A 39 14.56 0.91 -38.01
N GLN A 40 15.89 0.99 -38.07
CA GLN A 40 16.76 -0.17 -38.23
C GLN A 40 16.71 -1.06 -36.98
N VAL A 41 16.64 -2.38 -37.18
CA VAL A 41 16.62 -3.39 -36.11
C VAL A 41 17.85 -4.28 -36.27
N GLY A 42 18.66 -4.40 -35.23
CA GLY A 42 19.86 -5.24 -35.19
C GLY A 42 19.90 -6.15 -33.95
N PRO A 43 20.90 -7.03 -33.84
CA PRO A 43 21.08 -7.90 -32.68
C PRO A 43 21.57 -7.14 -31.43
N ASP A 44 22.27 -6.01 -31.59
CA ASP A 44 22.96 -5.30 -30.51
C ASP A 44 22.13 -4.14 -29.91
N ARG A 45 20.82 -4.31 -29.83
CA ARG A 45 19.92 -3.26 -29.32
C ARG A 45 19.90 -3.23 -27.80
N GLU A 46 19.89 -2.03 -27.24
CA GLU A 46 19.67 -1.81 -25.80
C GLU A 46 18.24 -2.19 -25.36
N HIS A 47 17.26 -2.06 -26.26
CA HIS A 47 15.86 -2.34 -25.97
C HIS A 47 15.27 -3.40 -26.94
N PRO A 48 14.41 -4.30 -26.44
CA PRO A 48 13.76 -5.31 -27.27
C PRO A 48 12.79 -4.67 -28.27
N VAL A 49 12.54 -5.35 -29.39
CA VAL A 49 11.60 -4.91 -30.44
C VAL A 49 10.19 -4.70 -29.87
N ALA A 50 9.75 -5.64 -29.05
CA ALA A 50 8.51 -5.56 -28.29
C ALA A 50 8.67 -6.31 -26.97
N THR A 51 8.00 -5.83 -25.93
CA THR A 51 7.87 -6.52 -24.64
C THR A 51 6.43 -7.00 -24.51
N ILE A 52 6.28 -8.32 -24.33
CA ILE A 52 4.98 -8.96 -24.13
C ILE A 52 4.93 -9.43 -22.69
N ALA A 53 3.88 -9.03 -21.96
CA ALA A 53 3.61 -9.45 -20.59
C ALA A 53 2.33 -10.28 -20.54
N ASP A 54 2.32 -11.28 -19.66
CA ASP A 54 1.05 -11.86 -19.21
C ASP A 54 0.52 -10.93 -18.12
N LEU A 55 -0.74 -10.51 -18.23
CA LEU A 55 -1.36 -9.60 -17.28
C LEU A 55 -2.49 -10.28 -16.50
N ASP A 56 -2.71 -11.59 -16.68
CA ASP A 56 -3.72 -12.35 -15.92
C ASP A 56 -3.36 -12.42 -14.43
N GLU A 57 -2.07 -12.34 -14.11
CA GLU A 57 -1.53 -12.20 -12.77
C GLU A 57 -0.51 -11.06 -12.75
N VAL A 58 -0.59 -10.19 -11.74
CA VAL A 58 0.33 -9.07 -11.57
C VAL A 58 0.98 -9.10 -10.19
N LEU A 59 2.20 -8.56 -10.12
CA LEU A 59 2.91 -8.36 -8.87
C LEU A 59 2.75 -6.91 -8.43
N VAL A 60 2.19 -6.72 -7.25
CA VAL A 60 2.20 -5.46 -6.53
C VAL A 60 3.41 -5.45 -5.61
N VAL A 61 4.17 -4.37 -5.61
CA VAL A 61 5.27 -4.16 -4.66
C VAL A 61 4.85 -3.06 -3.70
N ALA A 62 4.79 -3.39 -2.41
CA ALA A 62 4.46 -2.46 -1.34
C ALA A 62 5.70 -2.21 -0.48
N ASP A 63 6.00 -0.95 -0.24
CA ASP A 63 7.08 -0.51 0.62
C ASP A 63 6.54 -0.31 2.05
N LEU A 64 6.89 -1.21 2.97
CA LEU A 64 6.39 -1.17 4.34
C LEU A 64 7.48 -0.76 5.35
N PRO A 65 7.16 -0.01 6.41
CA PRO A 65 8.08 0.18 7.53
C PRO A 65 8.49 -1.18 8.13
N GLN A 66 9.72 -1.28 8.62
CA GLN A 66 10.27 -2.53 9.16
C GLN A 66 9.39 -3.16 10.26
N LYS A 67 8.81 -2.33 11.14
CA LYS A 67 7.91 -2.78 12.22
C LYS A 67 6.64 -3.46 11.70
N ASP A 68 6.12 -3.01 10.57
CA ASP A 68 4.87 -3.50 9.98
C ASP A 68 5.17 -4.74 9.14
N ALA A 69 6.30 -4.74 8.41
CA ALA A 69 6.76 -5.92 7.69
C ALA A 69 7.10 -7.10 8.63
N ALA A 70 7.56 -6.82 9.86
CA ALA A 70 7.96 -7.85 10.83
C ALA A 70 6.82 -8.73 11.36
N VAL A 71 5.56 -8.32 11.21
CA VAL A 71 4.38 -9.08 11.63
C VAL A 71 3.66 -9.76 10.45
N LEU A 72 4.23 -9.68 9.25
CA LEU A 72 3.70 -10.33 8.05
C LEU A 72 4.35 -11.69 7.84
N ASP A 73 3.57 -12.59 7.24
CA ASP A 73 4.03 -13.92 6.83
C ASP A 73 3.75 -14.14 5.33
N PRO A 74 4.63 -14.84 4.59
CA PRO A 74 4.31 -15.31 3.25
C PRO A 74 3.01 -16.13 3.23
N GLY A 75 2.20 -15.93 2.19
CA GLY A 75 0.84 -16.47 2.11
C GLY A 75 -0.21 -15.64 2.85
N GLY A 76 0.17 -14.60 3.59
CA GLY A 76 -0.76 -13.66 4.22
C GLY A 76 -1.70 -12.99 3.20
N GLY A 77 -2.93 -12.73 3.64
CA GLY A 77 -3.95 -12.08 2.81
C GLY A 77 -3.69 -10.59 2.62
N VAL A 78 -3.91 -10.09 1.41
CA VAL A 78 -3.82 -8.67 1.07
C VAL A 78 -5.03 -8.27 0.23
N VAL A 79 -5.61 -7.13 0.51
CA VAL A 79 -6.65 -6.51 -0.33
C VAL A 79 -6.00 -5.38 -1.11
N VAL A 80 -6.10 -5.41 -2.44
CA VAL A 80 -5.52 -4.40 -3.34
C VAL A 80 -6.64 -3.61 -4.01
N ARG A 81 -6.47 -2.28 -4.05
CA ARG A 81 -7.43 -1.35 -4.60
C ARG A 81 -6.74 -0.29 -5.45
N LEU A 82 -7.34 0.07 -6.58
CA LEU A 82 -6.91 1.25 -7.36
C LEU A 82 -7.42 2.52 -6.65
N PRO A 83 -6.62 3.60 -6.56
CA PRO A 83 -7.08 4.85 -5.97
C PRO A 83 -8.37 5.35 -6.63
N GLY A 84 -9.40 5.64 -5.82
CA GLY A 84 -10.72 6.08 -6.30
C GLY A 84 -11.63 4.98 -6.85
N SER A 85 -11.17 3.72 -6.88
CA SER A 85 -12.01 2.56 -7.22
C SER A 85 -12.69 2.00 -5.97
N GLN A 86 -13.93 1.53 -6.10
CA GLN A 86 -14.57 0.69 -5.08
C GLN A 86 -14.35 -0.82 -5.31
N VAL A 87 -13.71 -1.19 -6.42
CA VAL A 87 -13.36 -2.58 -6.71
C VAL A 87 -12.10 -2.94 -5.97
N GLU A 88 -12.23 -3.94 -5.11
CA GLU A 88 -11.15 -4.59 -4.38
C GLU A 88 -10.78 -5.91 -5.05
N VAL A 89 -9.50 -6.23 -5.03
CA VAL A 89 -8.97 -7.47 -5.58
C VAL A 89 -8.16 -8.16 -4.50
N ALA A 90 -8.45 -9.43 -4.27
CA ALA A 90 -7.69 -10.24 -3.32
C ALA A 90 -6.30 -10.55 -3.89
N GLY A 91 -5.30 -10.45 -3.02
CA GLY A 91 -3.92 -10.84 -3.26
C GLY A 91 -3.34 -11.62 -2.10
N THR A 92 -2.18 -12.19 -2.34
CA THR A 92 -1.43 -12.98 -1.34
C THR A 92 0.01 -12.52 -1.31
N ILE A 93 0.60 -12.47 -0.11
CA ILE A 93 2.02 -12.15 0.05
C ILE A 93 2.84 -13.28 -0.56
N ASP A 94 3.62 -12.95 -1.59
CA ASP A 94 4.51 -13.88 -2.27
C ASP A 94 5.88 -13.90 -1.57
N VAL A 95 6.47 -12.72 -1.38
CA VAL A 95 7.80 -12.55 -0.80
C VAL A 95 7.85 -11.30 0.06
N ILE A 96 8.41 -11.43 1.25
CA ILE A 96 8.86 -10.33 2.09
C ILE A 96 10.38 -10.24 1.90
N SER A 97 10.90 -9.10 1.46
CA SER A 97 12.33 -8.94 1.19
C SER A 97 13.15 -9.02 2.48
N ASP A 98 14.23 -9.81 2.48
CA ASP A 98 15.24 -9.81 3.55
C ASP A 98 16.13 -8.55 3.53
N VAL A 99 16.08 -7.81 2.42
CA VAL A 99 16.87 -6.60 2.20
C VAL A 99 16.00 -5.37 2.35
N LEU A 100 16.41 -4.47 3.25
CA LEU A 100 15.83 -3.15 3.42
C LEU A 100 16.24 -2.24 2.25
N ASP A 101 15.29 -1.50 1.69
CA ASP A 101 15.60 -0.35 0.85
C ASP A 101 16.12 0.78 1.74
N ALA A 102 17.44 1.04 1.67
CA ALA A 102 18.11 1.99 2.54
C ALA A 102 17.71 3.45 2.27
N ASP A 103 17.28 3.77 1.04
CA ASP A 103 16.89 5.12 0.66
C ASP A 103 15.50 5.45 1.23
N ARG A 104 14.59 4.47 1.20
CA ARG A 104 13.22 4.62 1.69
C ARG A 104 13.03 4.20 3.14
N GLN A 105 13.99 3.47 3.71
CA GLN A 105 13.90 2.81 5.01
C GLN A 105 12.68 1.88 5.12
N THR A 106 12.36 1.20 4.01
CA THR A 106 11.22 0.28 3.91
C THR A 106 11.69 -1.12 3.53
N VAL A 107 10.86 -2.10 3.87
CA VAL A 107 10.99 -3.49 3.43
C VAL A 107 10.04 -3.68 2.24
N PRO A 108 10.56 -3.98 1.03
CA PRO A 108 9.72 -4.31 -0.11
C PRO A 108 8.99 -5.64 0.10
N VAL A 109 7.67 -5.62 -0.05
CA VAL A 109 6.80 -6.80 0.02
C VAL A 109 6.13 -7.00 -1.33
N ARG A 110 6.33 -8.17 -1.93
CA ARG A 110 5.72 -8.58 -3.20
C ARG A 110 4.43 -9.32 -2.92
N VAL A 111 3.36 -8.85 -3.54
CA VAL A 111 2.01 -9.40 -3.42
C VAL A 111 1.56 -9.84 -4.81
N ARG A 112 1.11 -11.10 -4.89
CA ARG A 112 0.56 -11.70 -6.09
C ARG A 112 -0.94 -11.43 -6.14
N VAL A 113 -1.41 -10.88 -7.25
CA VAL A 113 -2.79 -10.45 -7.42
C VAL A 113 -3.33 -10.98 -8.74
N ALA A 114 -4.47 -11.68 -8.68
CA ALA A 114 -5.19 -12.08 -9.88
C ALA A 114 -5.77 -10.83 -10.57
N ASN A 115 -5.57 -10.71 -11.87
CA ASN A 115 -5.97 -9.55 -12.65
C ASN A 115 -6.83 -9.95 -13.85
N GLU A 116 -7.79 -10.85 -13.64
CA GLU A 116 -8.64 -11.43 -14.69
C GLU A 116 -9.40 -10.39 -15.54
N VAL A 117 -9.72 -9.24 -14.94
CA VAL A 117 -10.41 -8.12 -15.63
C VAL A 117 -9.44 -7.10 -16.24
N HIS A 118 -8.13 -7.37 -16.21
CA HIS A 118 -7.02 -6.54 -16.71
C HIS A 118 -7.09 -5.06 -16.32
N LYS A 119 -7.58 -4.77 -15.11
CA LYS A 119 -7.69 -3.40 -14.60
C LYS A 119 -6.38 -2.90 -13.98
N LEU A 120 -5.61 -3.80 -13.39
CA LEU A 120 -4.28 -3.48 -12.86
C LEU A 120 -3.31 -3.44 -14.04
N ARG A 121 -2.68 -2.28 -14.23
CA ARG A 121 -1.72 -2.05 -15.31
C ARG A 121 -0.32 -2.00 -14.71
N PRO A 122 0.71 -2.49 -15.42
CA PRO A 122 2.08 -2.26 -15.00
C PRO A 122 2.33 -0.77 -14.74
N HIS A 123 3.12 -0.48 -13.71
CA HIS A 123 3.44 0.88 -13.26
C HIS A 123 2.25 1.70 -12.68
N SER A 124 1.07 1.11 -12.48
CA SER A 124 -0.02 1.79 -11.76
C SER A 124 0.24 1.84 -10.26
N TYR A 125 -0.12 2.94 -9.61
CA TYR A 125 -0.17 3.03 -8.16
C TYR A 125 -1.44 2.36 -7.62
N VAL A 126 -1.31 1.65 -6.50
CA VAL A 126 -2.41 0.94 -5.82
C VAL A 126 -2.31 1.13 -4.32
N GLU A 127 -3.43 0.98 -3.63
CA GLU A 127 -3.51 0.86 -2.19
C GLU A 127 -3.56 -0.63 -1.83
N ALA A 128 -2.74 -1.04 -0.87
CA ALA A 128 -2.68 -2.41 -0.38
C ALA A 128 -2.96 -2.44 1.13
N THR A 129 -3.93 -3.24 1.53
CA THR A 129 -4.32 -3.45 2.92
C THR A 129 -3.97 -4.88 3.32
N PHE A 130 -3.03 -5.04 4.24
CA PHE A 130 -2.54 -6.33 4.69
C PHE A 130 -3.39 -6.84 5.87
N SER A 131 -3.94 -8.04 5.79
CA SER A 131 -4.86 -8.56 6.81
C SER A 131 -4.22 -8.82 8.17
N SER A 132 -2.90 -9.11 8.19
CA SER A 132 -2.14 -9.33 9.43
C SER A 132 -1.76 -8.02 10.13
N LEU A 133 -1.84 -6.89 9.44
CA LEU A 133 -1.69 -5.60 10.10
C LEU A 133 -2.98 -5.30 10.86
N PRO A 134 -2.91 -4.97 12.15
CA PRO A 134 -4.08 -4.55 12.88
C PRO A 134 -4.70 -3.38 12.14
N ASP A 135 -6.00 -3.53 11.85
CA ASP A 135 -6.87 -2.44 11.43
C ASP A 135 -6.94 -1.49 12.63
N GLU A 136 -5.96 -0.59 12.75
CA GLU A 136 -5.87 0.40 13.83
C GLU A 136 -7.02 1.41 13.67
N ARG A 137 -8.24 0.94 13.92
CA ARG A 137 -9.41 1.78 14.17
C ARG A 137 -9.20 2.44 15.52
N VAL A 138 -8.49 3.55 15.45
CA VAL A 138 -8.14 4.37 16.60
C VAL A 138 -9.20 5.44 16.80
N VAL A 139 -9.60 5.67 18.05
CA VAL A 139 -10.55 6.74 18.37
C VAL A 139 -9.84 8.07 18.16
N GLN A 140 -10.43 8.98 17.38
CA GLN A 140 -9.87 10.32 17.20
C GLN A 140 -10.72 11.38 17.90
N VAL A 141 -10.05 12.28 18.60
CA VAL A 141 -10.66 13.46 19.22
C VAL A 141 -10.01 14.74 18.66
N PRO A 142 -10.70 15.90 18.69
CA PRO A 142 -10.04 17.18 18.44
C PRO A 142 -8.86 17.37 19.40
N SER A 143 -7.72 17.89 18.92
CA SER A 143 -6.53 18.08 19.76
C SER A 143 -6.81 18.97 20.99
N GLU A 144 -7.73 19.94 20.87
CA GLU A 144 -8.18 20.80 21.98
C GLU A 144 -8.90 20.07 23.12
N ALA A 145 -9.45 18.88 22.87
CA ALA A 145 -10.13 18.07 23.88
C ALA A 145 -9.15 17.36 24.83
N VAL A 146 -7.88 17.28 24.43
CA VAL A 146 -6.82 16.63 25.20
C VAL A 146 -6.07 17.69 25.99
N VAL A 147 -6.01 17.50 27.30
CA VAL A 147 -5.21 18.36 28.19
C VAL A 147 -4.18 17.50 28.94
N SER A 148 -3.09 18.13 29.37
CA SER A 148 -2.04 17.45 30.13
C SER A 148 -2.10 17.91 31.57
N ASP A 149 -2.08 16.98 32.52
CA ASP A 149 -1.92 17.26 33.95
C ASP A 149 -0.44 17.37 34.38
N GLY A 150 0.47 17.45 33.40
CA GLY A 150 1.92 17.49 33.60
C GLY A 150 2.60 16.13 33.41
N SER A 151 1.93 15.01 33.72
CA SER A 151 2.49 13.65 33.61
C SER A 151 1.73 12.73 32.67
N THR A 152 0.45 13.03 32.44
CA THR A 152 -0.48 12.19 31.69
C THR A 152 -1.38 13.06 30.82
N SER A 153 -1.66 12.58 29.60
CA SER A 153 -2.71 13.14 28.77
C SER A 153 -4.07 12.69 29.29
N VAL A 154 -5.01 13.62 29.40
CA VAL A 154 -6.35 13.37 29.94
C VAL A 154 -7.41 14.03 29.07
N VAL A 155 -8.59 13.42 29.05
CA VAL A 155 -9.81 13.97 28.45
C VAL A 155 -10.93 14.01 29.49
N PHE A 156 -11.92 14.86 29.27
CA PHE A 156 -13.13 14.90 30.09
C PHE A 156 -14.29 14.28 29.32
N VAL A 157 -14.80 13.16 29.83
CA VAL A 157 -15.89 12.39 29.22
C VAL A 157 -17.20 12.69 29.95
N GLU A 158 -18.27 12.96 29.22
CA GLU A 158 -19.63 13.05 29.76
C GLU A 158 -20.20 11.64 29.92
N THR A 159 -20.28 11.14 31.16
CA THR A 159 -20.79 9.79 31.46
C THR A 159 -22.30 9.76 31.64
N GLU A 160 -22.87 10.87 32.08
CA GLU A 160 -24.31 11.13 32.23
C GLU A 160 -24.55 12.61 31.92
N PRO A 161 -25.78 13.05 31.60
CA PRO A 161 -26.07 14.45 31.30
C PRO A 161 -25.52 15.39 32.38
N GLY A 162 -24.50 16.19 32.03
CA GLY A 162 -23.85 17.14 32.95
C GLY A 162 -22.83 16.52 33.93
N VAL A 163 -22.61 15.21 33.93
CA VAL A 163 -21.60 14.55 34.77
C VAL A 163 -20.34 14.30 33.95
N LEU A 164 -19.31 15.10 34.23
CA LEU A 164 -18.01 15.01 33.57
C LEU A 164 -17.02 14.23 34.44
N ARG A 165 -16.32 13.28 33.83
CA ARG A 165 -15.24 12.54 34.48
C ARG A 165 -13.93 12.72 33.73
N ARG A 166 -12.88 13.07 34.48
CA ARG A 166 -11.50 13.07 34.00
C ARG A 166 -11.07 11.63 33.73
N ARG A 167 -10.53 11.37 32.55
CA ARG A 167 -10.03 10.05 32.17
C ARG A 167 -8.64 10.16 31.54
N PRO A 168 -7.63 9.42 32.03
CA PRO A 168 -6.34 9.34 31.38
C PRO A 168 -6.46 8.62 30.04
N VAL A 169 -5.71 9.09 29.05
CA VAL A 169 -5.68 8.52 27.71
C VAL A 169 -4.25 8.31 27.25
N GLN A 170 -4.03 7.26 26.46
CA GLN A 170 -2.78 7.06 25.75
C GLN A 170 -2.95 7.57 24.33
N LEU A 171 -2.10 8.50 23.93
CA LEU A 171 -2.16 9.12 22.60
C LEU A 171 -1.31 8.36 21.58
N GLY A 172 -1.78 8.35 20.34
CA GLY A 172 -1.05 7.90 19.15
C GLY A 172 -0.53 9.08 18.35
N ARG A 173 -0.78 9.08 17.04
CA ARG A 173 -0.39 10.20 16.17
C ARG A 173 -1.22 11.44 16.51
N GLN A 174 -0.58 12.61 16.41
CA GLN A 174 -1.20 13.89 16.71
C GLN A 174 -0.92 14.87 15.56
N SER A 175 -1.92 15.67 15.23
CA SER A 175 -1.84 16.81 14.32
C SER A 175 -2.35 18.06 15.04
N ALA A 176 -2.27 19.21 14.36
CA ALA A 176 -2.81 20.45 14.90
C ALA A 176 -4.34 20.38 15.16
N GLU A 177 -5.06 19.54 14.42
CA GLU A 177 -6.53 19.45 14.50
C GLU A 177 -7.04 18.24 15.28
N ARG A 178 -6.34 17.10 15.20
CA ARG A 178 -6.79 15.81 15.72
C ARG A 178 -5.70 15.07 16.48
N ALA A 179 -6.09 14.34 17.51
CA ALA A 179 -5.26 13.41 18.25
C ALA A 179 -5.88 12.01 18.23
N GLU A 180 -5.08 11.00 17.93
CA GLU A 180 -5.46 9.60 18.06
C GLU A 180 -5.35 9.16 19.52
N VAL A 181 -6.34 8.40 19.98
CA VAL A 181 -6.42 7.81 21.31
C VAL A 181 -6.30 6.29 21.17
N MET A 182 -5.17 5.75 21.60
CA MET A 182 -4.85 4.32 21.57
C MET A 182 -5.57 3.56 22.70
N SER A 183 -5.75 4.20 23.85
CA SER A 183 -6.45 3.61 24.99
C SER A 183 -7.05 4.69 25.90
N GLY A 184 -8.06 4.30 26.68
CA GLY A 184 -8.74 5.19 27.63
C GLY A 184 -9.98 5.90 27.08
N LEU A 185 -10.38 5.68 25.82
CA LEU A 185 -11.61 6.22 25.26
C LEU A 185 -12.25 5.23 24.28
N ASN A 186 -13.56 5.08 24.34
CA ASN A 186 -14.34 4.25 23.43
C ASN A 186 -15.01 5.10 22.35
N ALA A 187 -15.23 4.50 21.17
CA ALA A 187 -15.97 5.14 20.10
C ALA A 187 -17.40 5.48 20.55
N GLY A 188 -17.87 6.69 20.22
CA GLY A 188 -19.21 7.19 20.57
C GLY A 188 -19.30 7.90 21.92
N GLU A 189 -18.25 7.88 22.75
CA GLU A 189 -18.22 8.68 23.98
C GLU A 189 -18.13 10.18 23.68
N ARG A 190 -18.85 10.99 24.47
CA ARG A 190 -18.87 12.46 24.34
C ARG A 190 -17.74 13.06 25.16
N VAL A 191 -16.88 13.83 24.52
CA VAL A 191 -15.74 14.51 25.15
C VAL A 191 -15.91 16.03 25.14
N VAL A 192 -15.41 16.69 26.18
CA VAL A 192 -15.37 18.15 26.24
C VAL A 192 -14.25 18.66 25.33
N VAL A 193 -14.61 19.40 24.29
CA VAL A 193 -13.65 20.02 23.37
C VAL A 193 -13.22 21.40 23.86
N ARG A 194 -14.17 22.22 24.32
CA ARG A 194 -13.90 23.59 24.78
C ARG A 194 -13.93 23.67 26.30
N GLY A 195 -12.90 24.28 26.89
CA GLY A 195 -12.81 24.49 28.34
C GLY A 195 -12.25 23.29 29.12
N ALA A 196 -11.70 22.27 28.45
CA ALA A 196 -11.06 21.12 29.11
C ALA A 196 -9.95 21.55 30.09
N LEU A 197 -9.18 22.58 29.75
CA LEU A 197 -8.12 23.12 30.63
C LEU A 197 -8.69 23.79 31.89
N LEU A 198 -9.84 24.46 31.76
CA LEU A 198 -10.51 25.09 32.91
C LEU A 198 -11.04 24.03 33.87
N LEU A 199 -11.56 22.91 33.35
CA LEU A 199 -12.00 21.77 34.15
C LEU A 199 -10.83 21.13 34.90
N LEU A 200 -9.68 20.99 34.24
CA LEU A 200 -8.47 20.46 34.87
C LEU A 200 -8.04 21.35 36.04
N ASN A 201 -7.90 22.65 35.81
CA ASN A 201 -7.49 23.60 36.84
C ASN A 201 -8.50 23.65 38.02
N ALA A 202 -9.80 23.53 37.76
CA ALA A 202 -10.82 23.54 38.81
C ALA A 202 -10.79 22.30 39.72
N LEU A 203 -10.28 21.17 39.22
CA LEU A 203 -10.11 19.95 40.00
C LEU A 203 -8.80 19.96 40.81
N ASP A 204 -7.72 20.51 40.25
CA ASP A 204 -6.43 20.60 40.97
C ASP A 204 -6.47 21.59 42.13
N VAL A 205 -7.31 22.62 42.09
CA VAL A 205 -7.48 23.61 43.18
C VAL A 205 -8.25 23.03 44.38
N LYS A 206 -8.91 21.88 44.23
CA LYS A 206 -9.66 21.21 45.31
C LYS A 206 -8.93 20.02 45.95
N GLY A 207 -7.71 19.71 45.50
CA GLY A 207 -6.80 18.75 46.14
C GLY A 207 -5.81 19.44 47.07
#